data_AF-A0A8B9XK80-F1
#
_entry.id   AF-A0A8B9XK80-F1
#
_cell.length_a   1.000
_cell.length_b   1.000
_cell.length_c   1.000
_cell.angle_alpha   90.00
_cell.angle_beta   90.00
_cell.angle_gamma   90.00
#
_symmetry.space_group_name_H-M   'P 1'
#
loop_
_entity.id
_entity.type
_entity.pdbx_description
1 polymer ?
#
loop_
_entity_poly.entity_id
_entity_poly.type
_entity_poly.pdbx_seq_one_letter_code
_entity_poly.pdbx_strand_id
1 'polypeptide(L)'
;MSTSRSSSELWQPSSKSPRSGKLKVPEWVDTVKLAKHKELAPYDENWFYTRAASTARHLYLRGGAGVGSMTKIYGGRQRNGVMPSHFSRGSKSVARRVLQALEGLKMVEKDQDGGRKLTPQGQRDLDRIAGQVAAANKKH
;
A
#
# COMPACT_ATOMS: atom_id res chain seq x y z
N MET A 1 29.70 -2.65 18.90
CA MET A 1 28.76 -1.54 18.65
C MET A 1 27.73 -2.05 17.66
N SER A 2 26.54 -2.36 18.17
CA SER A 2 25.47 -3.08 17.45
C SER A 2 24.74 -2.13 16.52
N THR A 3 24.84 -2.35 15.21
CA THR A 3 24.07 -1.60 14.21
C THR A 3 22.62 -2.06 14.26
N SER A 4 21.74 -1.17 14.71
CA SER A 4 20.30 -1.32 14.69
C SER A 4 19.80 -1.60 13.27
N ARG A 5 19.34 -2.83 13.03
CA ARG A 5 18.59 -3.18 11.82
C ARG A 5 17.31 -2.37 11.81
N SER A 6 17.20 -1.47 10.83
CA SER A 6 16.04 -0.61 10.64
C SER A 6 14.83 -1.45 10.25
N SER A 7 13.66 -1.10 10.78
CA SER A 7 12.34 -1.76 10.59
C SER A 7 11.92 -1.95 9.10
N SER A 8 12.67 -1.37 8.16
CA SER A 8 12.50 -1.52 6.71
C SER A 8 13.11 -2.79 6.10
N GLU A 9 13.93 -3.57 6.83
CA GLU A 9 14.57 -4.79 6.29
C GLU A 9 13.65 -6.03 6.28
N LEU A 10 12.54 -6.03 7.03
CA LEU A 10 11.63 -7.19 7.12
C LEU A 10 10.70 -7.36 5.90
N TRP A 11 10.84 -6.49 4.90
CA TRP A 11 10.09 -6.53 3.64
C TRP A 11 11.00 -6.51 2.40
N GLN A 12 12.32 -6.66 2.55
CA GLN A 12 13.20 -6.92 1.40
C GLN A 12 13.05 -8.38 0.95
N PRO A 13 12.66 -8.64 -0.31
CA PRO A 13 12.54 -9.99 -0.83
C PRO A 13 13.93 -10.54 -1.14
N SER A 14 14.59 -11.18 -0.16
CA SER A 14 15.49 -12.27 -0.50
C SER A 14 14.64 -13.42 -1.02
N SER A 15 14.51 -13.51 -2.35
CA SER A 15 14.19 -14.72 -3.14
C SER A 15 12.99 -15.60 -2.74
N LYS A 16 12.14 -15.21 -1.79
CA LYS A 16 10.99 -15.98 -1.33
C LYS A 16 9.74 -15.13 -1.21
N SER A 17 8.94 -15.12 -2.27
CA SER A 17 7.50 -15.32 -2.09
C SER A 17 6.85 -15.96 -3.31
N PRO A 18 6.67 -17.29 -3.29
CA PRO A 18 5.60 -17.92 -4.06
C PRO A 18 4.70 -18.69 -3.08
N ARG A 19 3.93 -18.01 -2.23
CA ARG A 19 2.95 -18.71 -1.36
C ARG A 19 1.58 -18.08 -1.18
N SER A 20 1.29 -16.93 -1.76
CA SER A 20 -0.08 -16.43 -1.82
C SER A 20 -0.38 -15.91 -3.21
N GLY A 21 -1.61 -16.16 -3.68
CA GLY A 21 -2.05 -15.92 -5.05
C GLY A 21 -1.52 -14.60 -5.63
N LYS A 22 -1.01 -14.68 -6.85
CA LYS A 22 -0.32 -13.58 -7.55
C LYS A 22 -1.18 -12.32 -7.52
N LEU A 23 -0.76 -11.33 -6.73
CA LEU A 23 -1.36 -10.00 -6.74
C LEU A 23 -1.25 -9.49 -8.18
N LYS A 24 -2.37 -9.16 -8.82
CA LYS A 24 -2.38 -8.74 -10.23
C LYS A 24 -1.70 -7.38 -10.35
N VAL A 25 -0.42 -7.39 -10.69
CA VAL A 25 0.37 -6.18 -10.93
C VAL A 25 0.00 -5.65 -12.32
N PRO A 26 -0.35 -4.35 -12.46
CA PRO A 26 -0.60 -3.74 -13.76
C PRO A 26 0.67 -3.67 -14.61
N GLU A 27 0.54 -3.82 -15.92
CA GLU A 27 1.67 -3.75 -16.87
C GLU A 27 2.45 -2.43 -16.81
N TRP A 28 1.78 -1.31 -16.54
CA TRP A 28 2.39 0.01 -16.51
C TRP A 28 3.17 0.34 -15.22
N VAL A 29 3.34 -0.61 -14.30
CA VAL A 29 3.88 -0.36 -12.95
C VAL A 29 5.28 0.28 -12.96
N ASP A 30 6.08 -0.02 -13.98
CA ASP A 30 7.46 0.45 -14.10
C ASP A 30 7.58 1.80 -14.83
N THR A 31 6.52 2.23 -15.52
CA THR A 31 6.56 3.44 -16.35
C THR A 31 6.03 4.66 -15.61
N VAL A 32 5.18 4.46 -14.59
CA VAL A 32 4.40 5.56 -14.00
C VAL A 32 4.99 6.13 -12.73
N LYS A 33 4.71 7.42 -12.50
CA LYS A 33 4.85 8.06 -11.19
C LYS A 33 3.59 7.92 -10.34
N LEU A 34 3.76 7.90 -9.02
CA LEU A 34 2.65 7.69 -8.07
C LEU A 34 1.66 8.85 -7.97
N ALA A 35 2.06 10.06 -8.36
CA ALA A 35 1.24 11.26 -8.33
C ALA A 35 1.85 12.38 -9.19
N LYS A 36 1.03 13.38 -9.55
CA LYS A 36 1.52 14.55 -10.31
C LYS A 36 2.61 15.35 -9.58
N HIS A 37 2.55 15.38 -8.25
CA HIS A 37 3.48 16.12 -7.39
C HIS A 37 4.80 15.40 -7.14
N LYS A 38 4.97 14.18 -7.67
CA LYS A 38 6.24 13.46 -7.65
C LYS A 38 6.96 13.72 -8.98
N GLU A 39 8.25 13.95 -8.89
CA GLU A 39 9.11 14.19 -10.05
C GLU A 39 9.69 12.87 -10.58
N LEU A 40 10.09 11.98 -9.67
CA LEU A 40 10.68 10.69 -9.97
C LEU A 40 9.70 9.52 -9.73
N ALA A 41 9.97 8.41 -10.40
CA ALA A 41 9.36 7.12 -10.11
C ALA A 41 9.83 6.57 -8.74
N PRO A 42 9.10 5.62 -8.14
CA PRO A 42 9.57 4.92 -6.94
C PRO A 42 10.91 4.21 -7.17
N TYR A 43 11.79 4.23 -6.18
CA TYR A 43 13.07 3.53 -6.24
C TYR A 43 12.95 2.01 -6.06
N ASP A 44 11.92 1.56 -5.32
CA ASP A 44 11.66 0.14 -5.06
C ASP A 44 10.80 -0.44 -6.18
N GLU A 45 11.29 -1.50 -6.84
CA GLU A 45 10.53 -2.27 -7.84
C GLU A 45 9.26 -2.89 -7.23
N ASN A 46 9.29 -3.21 -5.93
CA ASN A 46 8.16 -3.79 -5.20
C ASN A 46 7.20 -2.73 -4.63
N TRP A 47 7.28 -1.48 -5.08
CA TRP A 47 6.47 -0.38 -4.55
C TRP A 47 4.96 -0.68 -4.60
N PHE A 48 4.50 -1.45 -5.59
CA PHE A 48 3.09 -1.79 -5.75
C PHE A 48 2.59 -2.69 -4.60
N TYR A 49 3.42 -3.63 -4.15
CA TYR A 49 3.12 -4.48 -2.99
C TYR A 49 3.14 -3.67 -1.70
N THR A 50 4.13 -2.79 -1.53
CA THR A 50 4.21 -1.87 -0.39
C THR A 50 2.98 -0.95 -0.34
N ARG A 51 2.51 -0.48 -1.50
CA ARG A 51 1.29 0.33 -1.63
C ARG A 51 0.04 -0.48 -1.27
N ALA A 52 -0.05 -1.73 -1.71
CA ALA A 52 -1.15 -2.62 -1.39
C ALA A 52 -1.21 -2.93 0.12
N ALA A 53 -0.08 -3.20 0.76
CA ALA A 53 0.01 -3.42 2.20
C ALA A 53 -0.42 -2.17 2.99
N SER A 54 0.09 -0.99 2.60
CA SER A 54 -0.30 0.30 3.22
C SER A 54 -1.81 0.57 3.08
N THR A 55 -2.38 0.21 1.92
CA THR A 55 -3.81 0.37 1.63
C THR A 55 -4.66 -0.57 2.48
N ALA A 56 -4.27 -1.84 2.58
CA ALA A 56 -4.94 -2.84 3.43
C ALA A 56 -4.91 -2.43 4.90
N ARG A 57 -3.77 -1.92 5.40
CA ARG A 57 -3.66 -1.39 6.76
C ARG A 57 -4.59 -0.19 7.01
N HIS A 58 -4.71 0.71 6.04
CA HIS A 58 -5.64 1.84 6.16
C HIS A 58 -7.10 1.38 6.23
N LEU A 59 -7.47 0.38 5.43
CA LEU A 59 -8.82 -0.19 5.45
C LEU A 59 -9.12 -0.91 6.76
N TYR A 60 -8.11 -1.54 7.38
CA TYR A 60 -8.24 -2.17 8.69
C TYR A 60 -8.55 -1.13 9.79
N LEU A 61 -7.80 -0.02 9.80
CA LEU A 61 -7.99 1.03 10.82
C LEU A 61 -9.23 1.89 10.59
N ARG A 62 -9.54 2.18 9.32
CA ARG A 62 -10.67 3.03 8.93
C ARG A 62 -11.36 2.42 7.72
N GLY A 63 -12.39 1.62 8.01
CA GLY A 63 -13.28 1.04 7.01
C GLY A 63 -14.05 2.10 6.21
N GLY A 64 -14.69 1.68 5.12
CA GLY A 64 -15.51 2.54 4.26
C GLY A 64 -14.70 3.48 3.37
N ALA A 65 -13.40 3.22 3.14
CA ALA A 65 -12.56 4.12 2.35
C ALA A 65 -12.69 3.87 0.84
N GLY A 66 -13.13 4.88 0.10
CA GLY A 66 -13.14 4.87 -1.36
C GLY A 66 -11.82 5.31 -2.01
N VAL A 67 -11.75 5.26 -3.35
CA VAL A 67 -10.59 5.71 -4.13
C VAL A 67 -10.24 7.18 -3.82
N GLY A 68 -11.24 8.03 -3.65
CA GLY A 68 -11.04 9.46 -3.34
C GLY A 68 -10.33 9.68 -2.01
N SER A 69 -10.72 8.95 -0.96
CA SER A 69 -10.07 8.99 0.35
C SER A 69 -8.61 8.54 0.24
N MET A 70 -8.37 7.44 -0.49
CA MET A 70 -7.02 6.91 -0.72
C MET A 70 -6.11 7.91 -1.44
N THR A 71 -6.64 8.65 -2.42
CA THR A 71 -5.87 9.72 -3.09
C THR A 71 -5.57 10.92 -2.20
N LYS A 72 -6.33 11.13 -1.13
CA LYS A 72 -6.07 12.19 -0.14
C LYS A 72 -4.99 11.74 0.85
N ILE A 73 -5.06 10.51 1.33
CA ILE A 73 -4.05 9.88 2.20
C ILE A 73 -2.68 9.88 1.53
N TYR A 74 -2.63 9.47 0.26
CA TYR A 74 -1.40 9.47 -0.53
C TYR A 74 -1.14 10.77 -1.29
N GLY A 75 -1.84 11.84 -0.93
CA GLY A 75 -1.56 13.18 -1.40
C GLY A 75 -0.29 13.74 -0.75
N GLY A 76 0.17 14.88 -1.25
CA GLY A 76 1.37 15.51 -0.76
C GLY A 76 1.51 16.95 -1.22
N ARG A 77 2.57 17.60 -0.76
CA ARG A 77 2.93 18.97 -1.16
C ARG A 77 3.55 18.95 -2.55
N GLN A 78 2.99 19.75 -3.47
CA GLN A 78 3.55 19.98 -4.80
C GLN A 78 4.35 21.29 -4.79
N ARG A 79 5.62 21.23 -5.22
CA ARG A 79 6.43 22.41 -5.51
C ARG A 79 6.10 22.89 -6.92
N ASN A 80 5.74 24.17 -7.06
CA ASN A 80 5.34 24.78 -8.34
C ASN A 80 6.45 25.70 -8.89
N GLY A 81 7.71 25.28 -8.76
CA GLY A 81 8.87 26.10 -9.13
C GLY A 81 8.99 27.35 -8.25
N VAL A 82 8.68 28.50 -8.85
CA VAL A 82 8.72 29.83 -8.22
C VAL A 82 7.45 30.20 -7.46
N MET A 83 6.34 29.51 -7.72
CA MET A 83 5.07 29.76 -7.03
C MET A 83 4.98 29.00 -5.69
N PRO A 84 4.16 29.49 -4.74
CA PRO A 84 3.91 28.79 -3.47
C PRO A 84 3.47 27.34 -3.65
N SER A 85 3.85 26.51 -2.68
CA SER A 85 3.51 25.09 -2.69
C SER A 85 2.07 24.85 -2.28
N HIS A 86 1.36 23.99 -3.01
CA HIS A 86 -0.03 23.61 -2.71
C HIS A 86 -0.17 22.10 -2.55
N PHE A 87 -1.24 21.68 -1.88
CA PHE A 87 -1.59 20.26 -1.74
C PHE A 87 -2.05 19.68 -3.08
N SER A 88 -1.51 18.51 -3.43
CA SER A 88 -1.94 17.71 -4.57
C SER A 88 -2.34 16.31 -4.13
N ARG A 89 -3.45 15.82 -4.68
CA ARG A 89 -3.86 14.42 -4.52
C ARG A 89 -2.90 13.45 -5.21
N GLY A 90 -2.93 12.20 -4.75
CA GLY A 90 -2.27 11.06 -5.37
C GLY A 90 -2.97 10.56 -6.64
N SER A 91 -2.32 9.64 -7.36
CA SER A 91 -2.90 9.05 -8.58
C SER A 91 -4.16 8.24 -8.28
N LYS A 92 -5.26 8.59 -8.94
CA LYS A 92 -6.54 7.85 -8.88
C LYS A 92 -6.42 6.47 -9.54
N SER A 93 -5.64 6.36 -10.61
CA SER A 93 -5.46 5.11 -11.35
C SER A 93 -4.75 4.05 -10.51
N VAL A 94 -3.66 4.44 -9.82
CA VAL A 94 -2.93 3.57 -8.90
C VAL A 94 -3.83 3.12 -7.75
N ALA A 95 -4.49 4.07 -7.08
CA ALA A 95 -5.39 3.74 -5.97
C ALA A 95 -6.52 2.78 -6.40
N ARG A 96 -7.10 2.97 -7.59
CA ARG A 96 -8.15 2.08 -8.11
C ARG A 96 -7.61 0.67 -8.39
N ARG A 97 -6.46 0.55 -9.04
CA ARG A 97 -5.89 -0.77 -9.37
C ARG A 97 -5.46 -1.55 -8.15
N VAL A 98 -4.87 -0.90 -7.15
CA VAL A 98 -4.52 -1.54 -5.88
C VAL A 98 -5.76 -2.12 -5.21
N LEU A 99 -6.85 -1.34 -5.13
CA LEU A 99 -8.08 -1.81 -4.52
C LEU A 99 -8.74 -2.95 -5.31
N GLN A 100 -8.73 -2.90 -6.65
CA GLN A 100 -9.21 -3.98 -7.50
C GLN A 100 -8.35 -5.26 -7.38
N ALA A 101 -7.04 -5.12 -7.23
CA ALA A 101 -6.14 -6.25 -7.02
C ALA A 101 -6.40 -6.93 -5.66
N LEU A 102 -6.65 -6.14 -4.61
CA LEU A 102 -7.03 -6.65 -3.29
C LEU A 102 -8.43 -7.30 -3.28
N GLU A 103 -9.38 -6.77 -4.07
CA GLU A 103 -10.67 -7.43 -4.33
C GLU A 103 -10.49 -8.78 -5.03
N GLY A 104 -9.59 -8.86 -6.03
CA GLY A 104 -9.27 -10.10 -6.73
C GLY A 104 -8.66 -11.18 -5.83
N LEU A 105 -7.96 -10.77 -4.76
CA LEU A 105 -7.43 -11.66 -3.72
C LEU A 105 -8.44 -11.98 -2.60
N LYS A 106 -9.69 -11.49 -2.70
CA LYS A 106 -10.74 -11.65 -1.68
C LYS A 106 -10.37 -11.12 -0.29
N MET A 107 -9.40 -10.21 -0.21
CA MET A 107 -9.00 -9.55 1.05
C MET A 107 -9.87 -8.33 1.34
N VAL A 108 -10.42 -7.71 0.31
CA VAL A 108 -11.25 -6.49 0.38
C VAL A 108 -12.56 -6.75 -0.33
N GLU A 109 -13.66 -6.26 0.23
CA GLU A 109 -14.98 -6.27 -0.37
C GLU A 109 -15.55 -4.87 -0.48
N LYS A 110 -16.56 -4.72 -1.35
CA LYS A 110 -17.32 -3.47 -1.47
C LYS A 110 -18.33 -3.40 -0.35
N ASP A 111 -18.46 -2.23 0.26
CA ASP A 111 -19.48 -2.00 1.26
C ASP A 111 -20.80 -1.58 0.62
N GLN A 112 -21.92 -1.86 1.29
CA GLN A 112 -23.26 -1.47 0.82
C GLN A 112 -23.46 0.04 0.90
N ASP A 113 -22.92 0.67 1.94
CA ASP A 113 -22.92 2.14 2.16
C ASP A 113 -21.91 2.89 1.27
N GLY A 114 -21.24 2.17 0.37
CA GLY A 114 -20.22 2.69 -0.52
C GLY A 114 -18.80 2.59 0.04
N GLY A 115 -17.82 2.64 -0.86
CA GLY A 115 -16.42 2.43 -0.51
C GLY A 115 -16.07 0.96 -0.41
N ARG A 116 -15.08 0.65 0.44
CA ARG A 116 -14.48 -0.67 0.56
C ARG A 116 -14.17 -0.97 2.02
N LYS A 117 -14.34 -2.23 2.39
CA LYS A 117 -14.03 -2.76 3.72
C LYS A 117 -13.19 -4.02 3.61
N LEU A 118 -12.49 -4.33 4.67
CA LEU A 118 -11.71 -5.57 4.75
C LEU A 118 -12.67 -6.75 4.96
N THR A 119 -12.42 -7.88 4.29
CA THR A 119 -13.19 -9.10 4.54
C THR A 119 -12.80 -9.70 5.90
N PRO A 120 -13.65 -10.53 6.52
CA PRO A 120 -13.27 -11.27 7.74
C PRO A 120 -12.04 -12.16 7.50
N GLN A 121 -11.86 -12.66 6.27
CA GLN A 121 -10.64 -13.39 5.88
C GLN A 121 -9.42 -12.45 5.86
N GLY A 122 -9.54 -11.28 5.23
CA GLY A 122 -8.48 -10.29 5.18
C GLY A 122 -8.03 -9.82 6.58
N GLN A 123 -8.97 -9.67 7.52
CA GLN A 123 -8.64 -9.32 8.92
C GLN A 123 -7.78 -10.41 9.56
N ARG A 124 -8.23 -11.68 9.51
CA ARG A 124 -7.49 -12.82 10.05
C ARG A 124 -6.09 -12.96 9.48
N ASP A 125 -5.92 -12.73 8.18
CA ASP A 125 -4.62 -12.82 7.54
C ASP A 125 -3.69 -11.67 7.95
N LEU A 126 -4.21 -10.45 8.10
CA LEU A 126 -3.43 -9.33 8.65
C LEU A 126 -3.00 -9.57 10.10
N ASP A 127 -3.91 -10.09 10.94
CA ASP A 127 -3.62 -10.38 12.36
C ASP A 127 -2.58 -11.49 12.51
N ARG A 128 -2.65 -12.53 11.66
CA ARG A 128 -1.64 -13.60 11.64
C ARG A 128 -0.26 -13.04 11.29
N ILE A 129 -0.17 -12.16 10.29
CA ILE A 129 1.09 -11.53 9.89
C ILE A 129 1.60 -10.62 11.02
N ALA A 130 0.73 -9.85 11.67
CA ALA A 130 1.10 -9.01 12.81
C ALA A 130 1.71 -9.84 13.95
N GLY A 131 1.12 -10.99 14.28
CA GLY A 131 1.66 -11.93 15.26
C GLY A 131 3.05 -12.45 14.91
N GLN A 132 3.30 -12.76 13.64
CA GLN A 132 4.61 -13.21 13.16
C GLN A 132 5.68 -12.11 13.28
N VAL A 133 5.34 -10.87 12.92
CA VAL A 133 6.25 -9.71 13.04
C VAL A 133 6.57 -9.43 14.51
N ALA A 134 5.56 -9.45 15.39
CA ALA A 134 5.77 -9.27 16.82
C ALA A 134 6.68 -10.36 17.44
N ALA A 135 6.49 -11.62 17.03
CA ALA A 135 7.33 -12.73 17.47
C ALA A 135 8.78 -12.63 16.96
N ALA A 136 9.00 -12.09 15.75
CA ALA A 136 10.33 -11.86 15.21
C ALA A 136 11.08 -10.76 15.96
N ASN A 137 10.41 -9.67 16.33
CA ASN A 137 11.02 -8.55 17.04
C ASN A 137 11.36 -8.85 18.50
N LYS A 138 10.70 -9.82 19.13
CA LYS A 138 10.98 -10.26 20.51
C LYS A 138 12.26 -11.11 20.65
N LYS A 139 12.87 -11.54 19.55
CA LYS A 139 14.09 -12.39 19.55
C LYS A 139 15.40 -11.60 19.60
N HIS A 140 15.32 -10.29 19.87
CA HIS A 140 16.47 -9.39 20.01
C HIS A 140 16.51 -8.77 21.40
#